data_AF-A0A9Q3PHC1-F1
#
_entry.id   AF-A0A9Q3PHC1-F1
#
_cell.length_a   1.000
_cell.length_b   1.000
_cell.length_c   1.000
_cell.angle_alpha   90.00
_cell.angle_beta   90.00
_cell.angle_gamma   90.00
#
_symmetry.space_group_name_H-M   'P 1'
#
loop_
_entity.id
_entity.type
_entity.pdbx_description
1 polymer ?
#
loop_
_entity_poly.entity_id
_entity_poly.type
_entity_poly.pdbx_seq_one_letter_code
_entity_poly.pdbx_strand_id
1 'polypeptide(L)'
;MSIFKFAQQNPTKITHRPKLGEELLQSAGYTHLLQIGSANDLPSLSKSPIWRKVSEFNLSIGTISNYLSPKANRTATTEQEIDPINLNDPTHLSYFGLQQLLSGRIPQNLEALKNTLTSLTKPLDDRKLLLEDIVGLLATSARQPLHGPRPSVNVLQGQFINLLWNDLPHPPPTDLSPQHRYRSADGSNNNLMGFPQLGAAGQAYSRSVKPLHQIPPDIAEPEELFDAILRRDYDRDGFKEHPAGLSSLMFAFANLIIHDLFWSNNRSSDNPQFQNNSQKDHINSSKSSSWQNLTSSYVSLDTLYGVNSTQQATVRDNLAENLGRGLLYNDTFASARLLLMPPASSALLILFSRNHNRIARKVLQLNERNQWQPDLSKLTQDERQQQDDEIFGTARLVNCAHFAGIVLSDYILAILNTIQADSDWILDPRMTIKNLLGSTPQAVGNSVSVEFNILC
;
A
#
# COMPACT_ATOMS: atom_id res chain seq x y z
N MET A 1 57.13 84.87 -5.49
CA MET A 1 57.95 84.19 -6.51
C MET A 1 57.01 83.29 -7.31
N SER A 2 56.18 83.93 -8.14
CA SER A 2 56.30 84.00 -9.60
C SER A 2 55.67 82.76 -10.26
N ILE A 3 54.41 82.77 -10.69
CA ILE A 3 53.78 83.50 -11.83
C ILE A 3 53.92 82.72 -13.15
N PHE A 4 52.75 82.24 -13.61
CA PHE A 4 52.23 82.21 -15.01
C PHE A 4 52.91 81.28 -16.03
N LYS A 5 52.26 80.81 -17.10
CA LYS A 5 50.86 80.63 -17.56
C LYS A 5 50.95 80.04 -18.99
N PHE A 6 49.81 79.51 -19.48
CA PHE A 6 49.33 79.49 -20.88
C PHE A 6 50.01 78.52 -21.89
N ALA A 7 49.34 77.91 -22.88
CA ALA A 7 47.92 77.76 -23.24
C ALA A 7 47.76 76.76 -24.42
N GLN A 8 46.50 76.38 -24.71
CA GLN A 8 45.91 75.95 -26.02
C GLN A 8 46.16 74.49 -26.49
N GLN A 9 45.21 73.72 -27.06
CA GLN A 9 43.82 73.94 -27.57
C GLN A 9 43.04 72.59 -27.72
N ASN A 10 41.70 72.65 -27.61
CA ASN A 10 40.63 71.59 -27.65
C ASN A 10 40.33 71.03 -29.09
N PRO A 11 39.26 70.21 -29.43
CA PRO A 11 38.09 69.65 -28.65
C PRO A 11 37.52 68.22 -29.00
N THR A 12 36.56 67.73 -28.16
CA THR A 12 35.37 66.85 -28.44
C THR A 12 35.57 65.33 -28.77
N LYS A 13 34.76 64.33 -28.37
CA LYS A 13 33.36 64.21 -27.88
C LYS A 13 33.06 62.76 -27.36
N ILE A 14 32.12 62.66 -26.39
CA ILE A 14 31.18 61.55 -26.05
C ILE A 14 31.70 60.31 -25.27
N THR A 15 31.41 60.30 -23.97
CA THR A 15 31.41 59.13 -23.07
C THR A 15 30.12 58.33 -23.19
N HIS A 16 30.20 57.03 -23.48
CA HIS A 16 29.06 56.10 -23.43
C HIS A 16 28.95 55.47 -22.03
N ARG A 17 27.79 55.56 -21.37
CA ARG A 17 27.48 54.81 -20.15
C ARG A 17 27.28 53.32 -20.48
N PRO A 18 27.71 52.38 -19.62
CA PRO A 18 27.47 50.95 -19.79
C PRO A 18 25.99 50.59 -19.60
N LYS A 19 25.54 49.52 -20.25
CA LYS A 19 24.14 49.05 -20.21
C LYS A 19 23.91 48.20 -18.96
N LEU A 20 22.66 48.18 -18.49
CA LEU A 20 22.16 47.62 -17.22
C LEU A 20 22.41 46.11 -16.95
N GLY A 21 23.22 45.42 -17.78
CA GLY A 21 23.59 44.01 -17.61
C GLY A 21 25.07 43.76 -17.31
N GLU A 22 25.93 44.77 -17.42
CA GLU A 22 27.38 44.62 -17.21
C GLU A 22 27.82 44.84 -15.73
N GLU A 23 26.94 45.32 -14.85
CA GLU A 23 27.25 45.49 -13.42
C GLU A 23 27.14 44.19 -12.60
N LEU A 24 26.45 43.16 -13.08
CA LEU A 24 26.26 41.91 -12.31
C LEU A 24 27.43 40.91 -12.43
N LEU A 25 28.30 41.08 -13.42
CA LEU A 25 29.49 40.23 -13.61
C LEU A 25 30.71 40.69 -12.81
N GLN A 26 30.61 41.83 -12.10
CA GLN A 26 31.69 42.36 -11.25
C GLN A 26 31.52 42.09 -9.76
N SER A 27 30.43 41.45 -9.30
CA SER A 27 30.13 41.30 -7.86
C SER A 27 30.42 39.93 -7.23
N ALA A 28 30.82 38.91 -7.99
CA ALA A 28 31.14 37.60 -7.42
C ALA A 28 32.46 37.05 -7.98
N GLY A 29 33.57 37.50 -7.40
CA GLY A 29 34.92 37.14 -7.79
C GLY A 29 35.23 35.66 -7.63
N TYR A 30 35.70 35.06 -8.72
CA TYR A 30 36.62 33.92 -8.70
C TYR A 30 37.65 34.12 -9.81
N THR A 31 38.68 34.90 -9.49
CA THR A 31 39.96 34.88 -10.20
C THR A 31 40.82 33.80 -9.58
N HIS A 32 41.23 32.79 -10.37
CA HIS A 32 42.64 32.37 -10.40
C HIS A 32 42.90 31.48 -11.63
N LEU A 33 44.02 31.79 -12.29
CA LEU A 33 44.75 31.04 -13.33
C LEU A 33 44.53 31.46 -14.79
N LEU A 34 45.09 32.63 -15.12
CA LEU A 34 45.74 32.90 -16.41
C LEU A 34 47.22 32.46 -16.31
N GLN A 35 47.69 31.60 -17.22
CA GLN A 35 48.96 31.83 -17.95
C GLN A 35 49.17 30.89 -19.16
N ILE A 36 48.81 31.42 -20.33
CA ILE A 36 49.55 31.49 -21.61
C ILE A 36 50.14 30.20 -22.23
N GLY A 37 49.61 29.87 -23.42
CA GLY A 37 50.37 29.42 -24.61
C GLY A 37 49.97 30.29 -25.82
N SER A 38 50.92 30.68 -26.67
CA SER A 38 50.85 31.79 -27.63
C SER A 38 49.83 31.69 -28.78
N ALA A 39 49.31 32.85 -29.20
CA ALA A 39 48.21 33.05 -30.15
C ALA A 39 48.56 32.92 -31.66
N ASN A 40 49.48 32.04 -32.05
CA ASN A 40 49.74 31.73 -33.47
C ASN A 40 49.24 30.34 -33.92
N ASP A 41 48.74 29.50 -33.00
CA ASP A 41 48.20 28.16 -33.30
C ASP A 41 46.67 28.03 -33.15
N LEU A 42 45.94 29.15 -33.07
CA LEU A 42 44.48 29.12 -33.00
C LEU A 42 43.84 29.35 -34.39
N PRO A 43 43.10 28.38 -34.96
CA PRO A 43 42.40 28.59 -36.21
C PRO A 43 41.30 29.65 -36.01
N SER A 44 41.31 30.69 -36.85
CA SER A 44 40.23 31.67 -36.88
C SER A 44 38.89 30.99 -37.17
N LEU A 45 37.84 31.47 -36.51
CA LEU A 45 36.49 30.89 -36.45
C LEU A 45 35.80 30.64 -37.81
N SER A 46 36.40 31.03 -38.94
CA SER A 46 35.84 30.85 -40.28
C SER A 46 36.29 29.57 -41.00
N LYS A 47 37.15 28.72 -40.42
CA LYS A 47 37.63 27.47 -41.05
C LYS A 47 37.08 26.16 -40.47
N SER A 48 36.09 26.20 -39.59
CA SER A 48 35.47 24.97 -39.04
C SER A 48 34.47 24.35 -40.03
N PRO A 49 34.56 23.04 -40.33
CA PRO A 49 33.62 22.32 -41.19
C PRO A 49 32.17 22.35 -40.67
N ILE A 50 31.98 22.59 -39.36
CA ILE A 50 30.69 22.63 -38.69
C ILE A 50 29.93 23.91 -39.05
N TRP A 51 30.60 25.05 -39.09
CA TRP A 51 29.95 26.33 -39.43
C TRP A 51 29.60 26.42 -40.92
N ARG A 52 30.37 25.76 -41.79
CA ARG A 52 30.04 25.62 -43.22
C ARG A 52 28.77 24.78 -43.41
N LYS A 53 28.63 23.68 -42.66
CA LYS A 53 27.43 22.84 -42.64
C LYS A 53 26.20 23.56 -42.07
N VAL A 54 26.37 24.41 -41.05
CA VAL A 54 25.28 25.22 -40.48
C VAL A 54 24.83 26.31 -41.47
N SER A 55 25.75 26.96 -42.19
CA SER A 55 25.36 27.94 -43.23
C SER A 55 24.72 27.28 -44.44
N GLU A 56 25.23 26.13 -44.88
CA GLU A 56 24.66 25.34 -45.98
C GLU A 56 23.26 24.78 -45.61
N PHE A 57 23.04 24.43 -44.34
CA PHE A 57 21.73 23.99 -43.85
C PHE A 57 20.70 25.12 -43.76
N ASN A 58 21.08 26.31 -43.30
CA ASN A 58 20.19 27.48 -43.28
C ASN A 58 19.79 27.94 -44.70
N LEU A 59 20.70 27.85 -45.68
CA LEU A 59 20.38 28.08 -47.09
C LEU A 59 19.46 26.99 -47.66
N SER A 60 19.62 25.74 -47.22
CA SER A 60 18.77 24.62 -47.64
C SER A 60 17.34 24.74 -47.09
N ILE A 61 17.18 25.17 -45.83
CA ILE A 61 15.87 25.42 -45.20
C ILE A 61 15.14 26.61 -45.85
N GLY A 62 15.85 27.68 -46.20
CA GLY A 62 15.29 28.80 -46.97
C GLY A 62 14.81 28.39 -48.37
N THR A 63 15.46 27.40 -48.98
CA THR A 63 15.07 26.86 -50.30
C THR A 63 13.90 25.88 -50.21
N ILE A 64 13.84 25.06 -49.15
CA ILE A 64 12.75 24.10 -48.89
C ILE A 64 11.46 24.82 -48.46
N SER A 65 11.55 25.91 -47.70
CA SER A 65 10.40 26.74 -47.32
C SER A 65 9.72 27.39 -48.54
N ASN A 66 10.49 27.74 -49.58
CA ASN A 66 9.94 28.28 -50.84
C ASN A 66 9.41 27.18 -51.77
N TYR A 67 9.95 25.94 -51.67
CA TYR A 67 9.50 24.81 -52.47
C TYR A 67 8.23 24.12 -51.95
N LEU A 68 7.96 24.21 -50.63
CA LEU A 68 6.79 23.58 -50.00
C LEU A 68 5.56 24.51 -49.88
N SER A 69 5.65 25.75 -50.38
CA SER A 69 4.49 26.64 -50.56
C SER A 69 4.29 27.08 -52.02
N PRO A 70 3.97 26.18 -52.98
CA PRO A 70 3.46 26.59 -54.28
C PRO A 70 1.94 26.51 -54.28
N LYS A 71 1.25 27.35 -53.47
CA LYS A 71 -0.21 27.59 -53.60
C LYS A 71 -0.73 28.74 -52.72
N ALA A 72 -0.07 29.89 -52.77
CA ALA A 72 -0.71 31.16 -52.40
C ALA A 72 -1.13 31.90 -53.69
N ASN A 73 -2.14 31.38 -54.37
CA ASN A 73 -2.95 32.12 -55.35
C ASN A 73 -4.07 31.20 -55.86
N ARG A 74 -5.18 31.13 -55.12
CA ARG A 74 -6.53 30.93 -55.67
C ARG A 74 -7.57 31.33 -54.64
N THR A 75 -8.48 32.15 -55.12
CA THR A 75 -9.59 32.84 -54.49
C THR A 75 -10.68 31.90 -53.96
N ALA A 76 -11.34 32.38 -52.89
CA ALA A 76 -12.75 32.22 -52.54
C ALA A 76 -13.27 30.88 -51.95
N THR A 77 -13.86 31.07 -50.75
CA THR A 77 -15.09 30.43 -50.21
C THR A 77 -15.08 28.92 -49.95
N THR A 78 -15.06 28.53 -48.68
CA THR A 78 -16.16 27.91 -47.92
C THR A 78 -15.63 27.61 -46.51
N GLU A 79 -16.39 27.98 -45.47
CA GLU A 79 -16.10 27.60 -44.08
C GLU A 79 -16.13 26.07 -43.96
N GLN A 80 -14.98 25.47 -43.66
CA GLN A 80 -14.90 24.16 -43.03
C GLN A 80 -14.16 24.35 -41.71
N GLU A 81 -14.91 24.19 -40.63
CA GLU A 81 -14.39 23.99 -39.28
C GLU A 81 -13.43 22.79 -39.31
N ILE A 82 -12.15 23.03 -39.02
CA ILE A 82 -11.16 21.99 -38.82
C ILE A 82 -11.00 21.84 -37.30
N ASP A 83 -11.51 20.75 -36.75
CA ASP A 83 -11.18 20.30 -35.39
C ASP A 83 -9.65 20.20 -35.23
N PRO A 84 -9.02 20.91 -34.28
CA PRO A 84 -7.62 20.66 -34.00
C PRO A 84 -7.52 19.55 -32.94
N ILE A 85 -7.01 18.40 -33.38
CA ILE A 85 -6.24 17.37 -32.64
C ILE A 85 -7.00 16.05 -32.43
N ASN A 86 -6.78 15.12 -33.36
CA ASN A 86 -6.99 13.69 -33.21
C ASN A 86 -5.77 13.07 -32.50
N LEU A 87 -5.98 12.47 -31.33
CA LEU A 87 -4.96 11.93 -30.42
C LEU A 87 -4.23 10.66 -30.92
N ASN A 88 -4.64 10.08 -32.05
CA ASN A 88 -3.98 8.92 -32.64
C ASN A 88 -2.86 9.27 -33.63
N ASP A 89 -2.61 10.56 -33.86
CA ASP A 89 -1.67 11.02 -34.87
C ASP A 89 -0.30 11.39 -34.25
N PRO A 90 0.75 10.56 -34.43
CA PRO A 90 2.09 10.78 -33.83
C PRO A 90 2.77 12.09 -34.29
N THR A 91 2.21 12.74 -35.31
CA THR A 91 2.71 13.96 -35.94
C THR A 91 2.65 15.19 -35.02
N HIS A 92 1.64 15.30 -34.16
CA HIS A 92 1.48 16.45 -33.24
C HIS A 92 2.49 16.43 -32.09
N LEU A 93 2.88 15.24 -31.61
CA LEU A 93 3.95 15.07 -30.61
C LEU A 93 5.33 15.37 -31.19
N SER A 94 5.60 14.96 -32.44
CA SER A 94 6.83 15.32 -33.14
C SER A 94 6.94 16.82 -33.42
N TYR A 95 5.83 17.50 -33.71
CA TYR A 95 5.81 18.95 -33.92
C TYR A 95 6.14 19.73 -32.64
N PHE A 96 5.65 19.27 -31.48
CA PHE A 96 6.01 19.84 -30.18
C PHE A 96 7.49 19.64 -29.84
N GLY A 97 8.04 18.44 -30.09
CA GLY A 97 9.46 18.20 -29.89
C GLY A 97 10.36 19.00 -30.82
N LEU A 98 9.94 19.21 -32.08
CA LEU A 98 10.64 20.07 -33.04
C LEU A 98 10.60 21.56 -32.63
N GLN A 99 9.47 22.08 -32.15
CA GLN A 99 9.37 23.46 -31.65
C GLN A 99 10.22 23.71 -30.40
N GLN A 100 10.33 22.72 -29.51
CA GLN A 100 11.20 22.79 -28.34
C GLN A 100 12.69 22.74 -28.73
N LEU A 101 13.04 21.89 -29.71
CA LEU A 101 14.38 21.82 -30.32
C LEU A 101 14.82 23.14 -30.95
N LEU A 102 13.91 23.81 -31.67
CA LEU A 102 14.16 25.12 -32.29
C LEU A 102 14.32 26.25 -31.27
N SER A 103 13.83 26.07 -30.03
CA SER A 103 13.93 27.08 -28.95
C SER A 103 15.19 26.96 -28.08
N GLY A 104 16.06 25.98 -28.34
CA GLY A 104 17.35 25.82 -27.66
C GLY A 104 17.26 25.48 -26.16
N ARG A 105 16.09 25.08 -25.65
CA ARG A 105 15.84 24.80 -24.23
C ARG A 105 15.45 23.32 -23.98
N ILE A 106 16.40 22.41 -24.33
CA ILE A 106 16.65 21.00 -23.87
C ILE A 106 15.46 19.98 -23.88
N PRO A 107 15.64 18.66 -24.20
CA PRO A 107 16.82 17.91 -24.64
C PRO A 107 16.73 17.42 -26.10
N GLN A 108 17.88 17.01 -26.64
CA GLN A 108 18.09 16.56 -28.02
C GLN A 108 17.34 15.28 -28.44
N ASN A 109 16.53 14.66 -27.58
CA ASN A 109 15.94 13.35 -27.87
C ASN A 109 14.43 13.33 -27.62
N LEU A 110 13.66 13.48 -28.71
CA LEU A 110 12.23 13.14 -28.79
C LEU A 110 11.95 11.69 -28.32
N GLU A 111 12.93 10.82 -28.54
CA GLU A 111 12.99 9.45 -28.01
C GLU A 111 12.96 9.38 -26.48
N ALA A 112 13.62 10.30 -25.77
CA ALA A 112 13.59 10.33 -24.31
C ALA A 112 12.19 10.64 -23.82
N LEU A 113 11.55 11.71 -24.33
CA LEU A 113 10.17 12.08 -23.96
C LEU A 113 9.17 10.94 -24.24
N LYS A 114 9.29 10.29 -25.40
CA LYS A 114 8.46 9.14 -25.79
C LYS A 114 8.73 7.91 -24.93
N ASN A 115 9.99 7.64 -24.58
CA ASN A 115 10.37 6.56 -23.66
C ASN A 115 9.92 6.85 -22.23
N THR A 116 9.96 8.11 -21.78
CA THR A 116 9.43 8.51 -20.47
C THR A 116 7.93 8.32 -20.44
N LEU A 117 7.19 8.83 -21.43
CA LEU A 117 5.74 8.67 -21.57
C LEU A 117 5.28 7.21 -21.66
N THR A 118 5.99 6.37 -22.42
CA THR A 118 5.69 4.94 -22.50
C THR A 118 6.12 4.18 -21.26
N SER A 119 7.16 4.63 -20.55
CA SER A 119 7.57 4.09 -19.25
C SER A 119 6.64 4.46 -18.10
N LEU A 120 5.72 5.44 -18.26
CA LEU A 120 4.68 5.75 -17.28
C LEU A 120 3.69 4.60 -17.05
N THR A 121 3.72 3.56 -17.89
CA THR A 121 2.95 2.32 -17.70
C THR A 121 3.72 1.23 -16.95
N LYS A 122 4.99 1.47 -16.61
CA LYS A 122 5.88 0.52 -15.92
C LYS A 122 6.41 1.14 -14.63
N PRO A 123 6.86 0.32 -13.66
CA PRO A 123 7.54 0.83 -12.47
C PRO A 123 8.73 1.71 -12.88
N LEU A 124 8.75 2.95 -12.40
CA LEU A 124 9.85 3.88 -12.68
C LEU A 124 11.06 3.55 -11.81
N ASP A 125 12.25 3.70 -12.38
CA ASP A 125 13.52 3.55 -11.67
C ASP A 125 14.03 4.94 -11.29
N ASP A 126 13.84 5.31 -10.03
CA ASP A 126 14.18 6.64 -9.49
C ASP A 126 15.67 6.98 -9.65
N ARG A 127 16.54 5.98 -9.79
CA ARG A 127 17.98 6.20 -10.02
C ARG A 127 18.28 6.91 -11.35
N LYS A 128 17.33 6.88 -12.29
CA LYS A 128 17.45 7.52 -13.60
C LYS A 128 16.97 8.97 -13.62
N LEU A 129 16.52 9.50 -12.48
CA LEU A 129 16.06 10.89 -12.32
C LEU A 129 14.97 11.32 -13.34
N LEU A 130 14.13 10.36 -13.76
CA LEU A 130 13.14 10.57 -14.82
C LEU A 130 12.02 11.54 -14.39
N LEU A 131 11.67 11.54 -13.10
CA LEU A 131 10.67 12.46 -12.55
C LEU A 131 11.21 13.89 -12.53
N GLU A 132 12.48 14.07 -12.17
CA GLU A 132 13.19 15.33 -12.14
C GLU A 132 13.30 15.95 -13.54
N ASP A 133 13.56 15.12 -14.56
CA ASP A 133 13.57 15.54 -15.97
C ASP A 133 12.19 16.01 -16.44
N ILE A 134 11.11 15.30 -16.08
CA ILE A 134 9.72 15.71 -16.39
C ILE A 134 9.38 17.02 -15.68
N VAL A 135 9.75 17.16 -14.40
CA VAL A 135 9.55 18.39 -13.63
C VAL A 135 10.34 19.54 -14.25
N GLY A 136 11.58 19.32 -14.68
CA GLY A 136 12.40 20.30 -15.41
C GLY A 136 11.77 20.75 -16.73
N LEU A 137 11.18 19.82 -17.48
CA LEU A 137 10.43 20.11 -18.70
C LEU A 137 9.16 20.93 -18.43
N LEU A 138 8.36 20.55 -17.43
CA LEU A 138 7.15 21.30 -17.03
C LEU A 138 7.51 22.72 -16.53
N ALA A 139 8.57 22.84 -15.73
CA ALA A 139 9.02 24.12 -15.16
C ALA A 139 9.59 25.09 -16.22
N THR A 140 10.21 24.58 -17.28
CA THR A 140 10.74 25.41 -18.38
C THR A 140 9.67 25.75 -19.41
N SER A 141 8.72 24.83 -19.67
CA SER A 141 7.62 25.03 -20.62
C SER A 141 6.49 25.92 -20.11
N ALA A 142 6.34 26.09 -18.80
CA ALA A 142 5.37 27.01 -18.17
C ALA A 142 5.76 28.51 -18.25
N ARG A 143 7.00 28.86 -18.62
CA ARG A 143 7.51 30.25 -18.60
C ARG A 143 7.20 31.05 -19.87
N GLN A 144 5.94 31.19 -20.27
CA GLN A 144 5.55 32.22 -21.23
C GLN A 144 4.43 33.11 -20.66
N PRO A 145 4.71 34.37 -20.29
CA PRO A 145 3.78 35.23 -19.58
C PRO A 145 2.68 35.89 -20.45
N LEU A 146 2.58 35.56 -21.75
CA LEU A 146 1.74 36.31 -22.70
C LEU A 146 0.75 35.48 -23.53
N HIS A 147 0.79 34.15 -23.47
CA HIS A 147 -0.16 33.29 -24.17
C HIS A 147 -0.62 32.21 -23.21
N GLY A 148 -1.94 31.94 -23.18
CA GLY A 148 -2.54 30.97 -22.28
C GLY A 148 -1.90 29.58 -22.33
N PRO A 149 -2.21 28.70 -21.37
CA PRO A 149 -1.54 27.41 -21.22
C PRO A 149 -1.64 26.58 -22.50
N ARG A 150 -0.48 26.12 -23.00
CA ARG A 150 -0.41 25.29 -24.21
C ARG A 150 -1.16 23.97 -23.98
N PRO A 151 -2.06 23.53 -24.88
CA PRO A 151 -2.81 22.29 -24.71
C PRO A 151 -1.93 21.05 -24.44
N SER A 152 -0.76 20.95 -25.07
CA SER A 152 0.18 19.84 -24.87
C SER A 152 0.85 19.84 -23.50
N VAL A 153 1.14 21.01 -22.93
CA VAL A 153 1.70 21.13 -21.57
C VAL A 153 0.65 20.70 -20.55
N ASN A 154 -0.63 21.06 -20.78
CA ASN A 154 -1.73 20.61 -19.93
C ASN A 154 -1.92 19.10 -19.94
N VAL A 155 -1.74 18.45 -21.10
CA VAL A 155 -1.82 16.97 -21.21
C VAL A 155 -0.68 16.31 -20.44
N LEU A 156 0.56 16.78 -20.61
CA LEU A 156 1.73 16.26 -19.88
C LEU A 156 1.59 16.48 -18.36
N GLN A 157 1.12 17.66 -17.96
CA GLN A 157 0.84 17.98 -16.57
C GLN A 157 -0.27 17.09 -16.01
N GLY A 158 -1.35 16.85 -16.75
CA GLY A 158 -2.43 15.96 -16.35
C GLY A 158 -1.96 14.51 -16.18
N GLN A 159 -1.09 14.02 -17.07
CA GLN A 159 -0.50 12.69 -16.94
C GLN A 159 0.46 12.58 -15.75
N PHE A 160 1.27 13.61 -15.51
CA PHE A 160 2.15 13.66 -14.35
C PHE A 160 1.36 13.68 -13.04
N ILE A 161 0.28 14.48 -12.97
CA ILE A 161 -0.63 14.49 -11.82
C ILE A 161 -1.27 13.12 -11.62
N ASN A 162 -1.75 12.47 -12.68
CA ASN A 162 -2.32 11.12 -12.58
C ASN A 162 -1.30 10.09 -12.10
N LEU A 163 -0.02 10.23 -12.46
CA LEU A 163 1.03 9.36 -11.93
C LEU A 163 1.19 9.56 -10.43
N LEU A 164 1.37 10.81 -9.98
CA LEU A 164 1.53 11.12 -8.55
C LEU A 164 0.30 10.71 -7.73
N TRP A 165 -0.91 10.87 -8.31
CA TRP A 165 -2.16 10.48 -7.68
C TRP A 165 -2.28 8.96 -7.51
N ASN A 166 -1.86 8.18 -8.50
CA ASN A 166 -1.96 6.71 -8.44
C ASN A 166 -0.80 6.05 -7.68
N ASP A 167 0.27 6.79 -7.37
CA ASP A 167 1.41 6.29 -6.60
C ASP A 167 1.07 6.11 -5.11
N LEU A 168 0.18 6.96 -4.59
CA LEU A 168 -0.29 6.87 -3.21
C LEU A 168 -1.68 6.22 -3.14
N PRO A 169 -1.93 5.37 -2.13
CA PRO A 169 -3.26 4.85 -1.88
C PRO A 169 -4.18 5.97 -1.37
N HIS A 170 -5.38 6.05 -1.95
CA HIS A 170 -6.40 7.03 -1.58
C HIS A 170 -7.71 6.28 -1.27
N PRO A 171 -8.19 6.26 -0.02
CA PRO A 171 -7.58 6.85 1.18
C PRO A 171 -6.33 6.08 1.68
N PRO A 172 -5.51 6.68 2.57
CA PRO A 172 -4.37 5.99 3.18
C PRO A 172 -4.81 4.72 3.94
N PRO A 173 -4.09 3.59 3.81
CA PRO A 173 -4.53 2.32 4.39
C PRO A 173 -4.30 2.23 5.90
N THR A 174 -3.31 2.96 6.44
CA THR A 174 -2.88 2.92 7.83
C THR A 174 -2.61 4.33 8.35
N ASP A 175 -2.73 4.53 9.67
CA ASP A 175 -2.32 5.76 10.35
C ASP A 175 -1.23 5.50 11.40
N LEU A 176 -0.74 6.56 12.05
CA LEU A 176 0.23 6.49 13.16
C LEU A 176 -0.44 6.66 14.53
N SER A 177 -1.76 6.48 14.61
CA SER A 177 -2.49 6.63 15.85
C SER A 177 -2.03 5.56 16.86
N PRO A 178 -1.77 5.94 18.14
CA PRO A 178 -1.51 4.95 19.19
C PRO A 178 -2.66 3.96 19.38
N GLN A 179 -3.90 4.35 19.06
CA GLN A 179 -5.08 3.50 19.20
C GLN A 179 -5.08 2.32 18.21
N HIS A 180 -4.47 2.48 17.03
CA HIS A 180 -4.44 1.45 15.98
C HIS A 180 -3.13 0.66 15.95
N ARG A 181 -2.23 0.87 16.91
CA ARG A 181 -0.93 0.17 16.99
C ARG A 181 -1.09 -1.34 17.18
N TYR A 182 -2.12 -1.76 17.91
CA TYR A 182 -2.39 -3.17 18.22
C TYR A 182 -3.77 -3.56 17.73
N ARG A 183 -3.97 -4.86 17.50
CA ARG A 183 -5.29 -5.40 17.18
C ARG A 183 -6.24 -5.14 18.35
N SER A 184 -7.39 -4.54 18.05
CA SER A 184 -8.52 -4.41 18.97
C SER A 184 -8.96 -5.77 19.50
N ALA A 185 -9.65 -5.78 20.64
CA ALA A 185 -10.12 -7.02 21.25
C ALA A 185 -11.24 -7.70 20.43
N ASP A 186 -12.04 -6.93 19.70
CA ASP A 186 -13.14 -7.39 18.85
C ASP A 186 -12.76 -7.55 17.37
N GLY A 187 -11.53 -7.21 16.99
CA GLY A 187 -11.07 -7.27 15.60
C GLY A 187 -11.52 -6.09 14.72
N SER A 188 -12.21 -5.10 15.28
CA SER A 188 -12.52 -3.83 14.61
C SER A 188 -11.27 -3.02 14.28
N ASN A 189 -11.40 -2.04 13.38
CA ASN A 189 -10.33 -1.12 12.96
C ASN A 189 -9.12 -1.83 12.31
N ASN A 190 -9.31 -3.04 11.77
CA ASN A 190 -8.27 -3.68 10.95
C ASN A 190 -8.23 -3.08 9.53
N ASN A 191 -9.37 -2.58 9.04
CA ASN A 191 -9.45 -1.68 7.88
C ASN A 191 -9.89 -0.29 8.38
N LEU A 192 -8.97 0.67 8.44
CA LEU A 192 -9.22 1.96 9.12
C LEU A 192 -10.13 2.91 8.35
N MET A 193 -9.95 3.04 7.03
CA MET A 193 -10.54 4.15 6.26
C MET A 193 -11.76 3.74 5.43
N GLY A 194 -11.90 2.47 5.07
CA GLY A 194 -13.04 1.99 4.28
C GLY A 194 -14.14 1.43 5.16
N PHE A 195 -13.80 0.39 5.92
CA PHE A 195 -14.77 -0.41 6.67
C PHE A 195 -14.22 -0.82 8.05
N PRO A 196 -14.26 0.08 9.05
CA PRO A 196 -13.75 -0.19 10.40
C PRO A 196 -14.35 -1.44 11.07
N GLN A 197 -15.60 -1.74 10.79
CA GLN A 197 -16.31 -2.90 11.35
C GLN A 197 -16.13 -4.17 10.50
N LEU A 198 -15.42 -4.13 9.37
CA LEU A 198 -15.26 -5.30 8.52
C LEU A 198 -14.50 -6.41 9.26
N GLY A 199 -15.17 -7.55 9.43
CA GLY A 199 -14.61 -8.71 10.11
C GLY A 199 -14.53 -8.60 11.63
N ALA A 200 -15.09 -7.55 12.24
CA ALA A 200 -15.21 -7.46 13.69
C ALA A 200 -16.18 -8.53 14.23
N ALA A 201 -16.01 -8.89 15.50
CA ALA A 201 -16.93 -9.75 16.22
C ALA A 201 -18.34 -9.15 16.28
N GLY A 202 -19.36 -10.00 16.19
CA GLY A 202 -20.78 -9.62 16.16
C GLY A 202 -21.32 -9.23 14.78
N GLN A 203 -20.47 -9.20 13.75
CA GLN A 203 -20.87 -8.82 12.40
C GLN A 203 -21.50 -9.97 11.63
N ALA A 204 -22.23 -9.65 10.56
CA ALA A 204 -22.84 -10.65 9.71
C ALA A 204 -21.78 -11.48 8.95
N TYR A 205 -22.05 -12.77 8.76
CA TYR A 205 -21.33 -13.57 7.77
C TYR A 205 -21.50 -12.97 6.38
N SER A 206 -20.42 -12.97 5.59
CA SER A 206 -20.51 -12.61 4.18
C SER A 206 -21.15 -13.75 3.37
N ARG A 207 -21.51 -13.47 2.11
CA ARG A 207 -22.03 -14.47 1.18
C ARG A 207 -21.18 -14.46 -0.08
N SER A 208 -20.57 -15.61 -0.39
CA SER A 208 -19.69 -15.74 -1.56
C SER A 208 -20.44 -16.23 -2.81
N VAL A 209 -21.60 -16.88 -2.65
CA VAL A 209 -22.35 -17.44 -3.78
C VAL A 209 -23.77 -16.89 -3.86
N LYS A 210 -24.30 -16.81 -5.08
CA LYS A 210 -25.70 -16.46 -5.31
C LYS A 210 -26.55 -17.73 -5.30
N PRO A 211 -27.68 -17.78 -4.59
CA PRO A 211 -28.61 -18.90 -4.70
C PRO A 211 -29.19 -18.96 -6.12
N LEU A 212 -29.00 -20.09 -6.80
CA LEU A 212 -29.48 -20.31 -8.18
C LEU A 212 -30.78 -21.12 -8.24
N HIS A 213 -30.98 -22.02 -7.28
CA HIS A 213 -32.13 -22.91 -7.23
C HIS A 213 -33.06 -22.53 -6.09
N GLN A 214 -34.36 -22.72 -6.30
CA GLN A 214 -35.34 -22.65 -5.21
C GLN A 214 -35.16 -23.85 -4.29
N ILE A 215 -35.40 -23.65 -2.99
CA ILE A 215 -35.38 -24.74 -2.01
C ILE A 215 -36.54 -25.69 -2.36
N PRO A 216 -36.29 -26.98 -2.60
CA PRO A 216 -37.35 -27.95 -2.84
C PRO A 216 -38.34 -27.96 -1.67
N PRO A 217 -39.66 -28.11 -1.92
CA PRO A 217 -40.64 -28.16 -0.84
C PRO A 217 -40.46 -29.39 0.05
N ASP A 218 -40.04 -30.51 -0.54
CA ASP A 218 -39.79 -31.77 0.14
C ASP A 218 -38.28 -32.04 0.18
N ILE A 219 -37.65 -31.66 1.29
CA ILE A 219 -36.27 -31.99 1.64
C ILE A 219 -36.30 -33.13 2.66
N ALA A 220 -35.44 -34.13 2.50
CA ALA A 220 -35.28 -35.21 3.48
C ALA A 220 -34.92 -34.64 4.86
N GLU A 221 -35.42 -35.26 5.93
CA GLU A 221 -35.10 -34.82 7.28
C GLU A 221 -33.58 -34.90 7.52
N PRO A 222 -32.97 -33.93 8.24
CA PRO A 222 -31.52 -33.91 8.48
C PRO A 222 -30.96 -35.21 9.04
N GLU A 223 -31.74 -35.90 9.88
CA GLU A 223 -31.40 -37.18 10.48
C GLU A 223 -31.33 -38.30 9.43
N GLU A 224 -32.29 -38.35 8.51
CA GLU A 224 -32.31 -39.33 7.43
C GLU A 224 -31.12 -39.12 6.48
N LEU A 225 -30.80 -37.85 6.18
CA LEU A 225 -29.61 -37.53 5.39
C LEU A 225 -28.35 -38.00 6.12
N PHE A 226 -28.21 -37.69 7.40
CA PHE A 226 -27.05 -38.12 8.19
C PHE A 226 -26.89 -39.65 8.18
N ASP A 227 -27.97 -40.38 8.47
CA ASP A 227 -27.96 -41.84 8.52
C ASP A 227 -27.67 -42.47 7.15
N ALA A 228 -28.14 -41.86 6.05
CA ALA A 228 -27.95 -42.37 4.70
C ALA A 228 -26.56 -42.10 4.12
N ILE A 229 -25.92 -40.97 4.43
CA ILE A 229 -24.66 -40.54 3.76
C ILE A 229 -23.48 -40.20 4.67
N LEU A 230 -23.68 -39.84 5.94
CA LEU A 230 -22.61 -39.37 6.83
C LEU A 230 -22.26 -40.35 7.95
N ARG A 231 -23.20 -41.22 8.32
CA ARG A 231 -23.00 -42.21 9.37
C ARG A 231 -21.93 -43.21 8.95
N ARG A 232 -20.91 -43.35 9.79
CA ARG A 232 -19.87 -44.36 9.63
C ARG A 232 -20.46 -45.76 9.88
N ASP A 233 -20.09 -46.73 9.04
CA ASP A 233 -20.46 -48.13 9.22
C ASP A 233 -19.96 -48.68 10.57
N TYR A 234 -20.77 -49.53 11.20
CA TYR A 234 -20.56 -50.02 12.57
C TYR A 234 -19.50 -51.10 12.71
N ASP A 235 -19.12 -51.76 11.61
CA ASP A 235 -18.14 -52.83 11.67
C ASP A 235 -16.76 -52.26 12.03
N ARG A 236 -15.93 -53.07 12.70
CA ARG A 236 -14.56 -52.67 13.09
C ARG A 236 -13.70 -52.22 11.90
N ASP A 237 -14.09 -52.60 10.69
CA ASP A 237 -13.46 -52.25 9.41
C ASP A 237 -14.00 -50.95 8.79
N GLY A 238 -14.99 -50.29 9.39
CA GLY A 238 -15.62 -49.06 8.88
C GLY A 238 -14.78 -47.79 9.12
N PHE A 239 -13.71 -47.88 9.91
CA PHE A 239 -12.75 -46.78 10.01
C PHE A 239 -11.83 -46.79 8.80
N LYS A 240 -12.06 -45.84 7.89
CA LYS A 240 -11.14 -45.57 6.79
C LYS A 240 -10.13 -44.52 7.23
N GLU A 241 -8.88 -44.94 7.36
CA GLU A 241 -7.77 -44.03 7.62
C GLU A 241 -7.66 -42.98 6.51
N HIS A 242 -7.22 -41.77 6.87
CA HIS A 242 -6.93 -40.75 5.89
C HIS A 242 -5.78 -41.25 4.99
N PRO A 243 -5.93 -41.28 3.66
CA PRO A 243 -4.94 -41.89 2.76
C PRO A 243 -3.56 -41.23 2.84
N ALA A 244 -3.51 -39.96 3.25
CA ALA A 244 -2.25 -39.23 3.47
C ALA A 244 -1.54 -39.54 4.81
N GLY A 245 -2.14 -40.35 5.71
CA GLY A 245 -1.58 -40.66 7.02
C GLY A 245 -1.62 -39.50 8.02
N LEU A 246 -2.63 -38.63 7.92
CA LEU A 246 -2.75 -37.44 8.78
C LEU A 246 -3.06 -37.82 10.23
N SER A 247 -2.29 -37.25 11.15
CA SER A 247 -2.48 -37.44 12.59
C SER A 247 -3.78 -36.78 13.09
N SER A 248 -4.38 -37.35 14.13
CA SER A 248 -5.50 -36.73 14.86
C SER A 248 -5.17 -35.33 15.40
N LEU A 249 -3.89 -35.03 15.59
CA LEU A 249 -3.42 -33.71 16.00
C LEU A 249 -3.77 -32.62 14.97
N MET A 250 -3.79 -32.96 13.67
CA MET A 250 -4.22 -32.03 12.62
C MET A 250 -5.66 -31.59 12.83
N PHE A 251 -6.57 -32.52 13.15
CA PHE A 251 -7.97 -32.23 13.43
C PHE A 251 -8.14 -31.46 14.75
N ALA A 252 -7.33 -31.76 15.76
CA ALA A 252 -7.30 -30.97 16.99
C ALA A 252 -6.87 -29.50 16.72
N PHE A 253 -5.89 -29.29 15.83
CA PHE A 253 -5.48 -27.95 15.41
C PHE A 253 -6.52 -27.27 14.50
N ALA A 254 -7.20 -28.03 13.64
CA ALA A 254 -8.33 -27.54 12.85
C ALA A 254 -9.41 -26.92 13.76
N ASN A 255 -9.73 -27.58 14.88
CA ASN A 255 -10.68 -27.01 15.86
C ASN A 255 -10.24 -25.64 16.37
N LEU A 256 -8.93 -25.39 16.59
CA LEU A 256 -8.46 -24.06 16.99
C LEU A 256 -8.79 -23.02 15.91
N ILE A 257 -8.48 -23.33 14.65
CA ILE A 257 -8.71 -22.42 13.51
C ILE A 257 -10.21 -22.16 13.33
N ILE A 258 -11.03 -23.21 13.33
CA ILE A 258 -12.48 -23.13 13.12
C ILE A 258 -13.11 -22.30 14.24
N HIS A 259 -12.76 -22.58 15.50
CA HIS A 259 -13.29 -21.82 16.63
C HIS A 259 -12.73 -20.39 16.71
N ASP A 260 -11.59 -20.09 16.07
CA ASP A 260 -11.07 -18.73 15.95
C ASP A 260 -11.91 -17.90 14.97
N LEU A 261 -12.24 -18.49 13.82
CA LEU A 261 -12.90 -17.82 12.70
C LEU A 261 -14.42 -17.82 12.78
N PHE A 262 -15.02 -18.85 13.39
CA PHE A 262 -16.45 -19.08 13.37
C PHE A 262 -17.05 -19.21 14.76
N TRP A 263 -18.12 -18.45 14.97
CA TRP A 263 -19.00 -18.59 16.11
C TRP A 263 -20.40 -18.08 15.76
N SER A 264 -21.24 -18.97 15.21
CA SER A 264 -22.61 -18.61 14.85
C SER A 264 -23.44 -18.28 16.09
N ASN A 265 -24.21 -17.19 16.01
CA ASN A 265 -25.08 -16.78 17.09
C ASN A 265 -26.33 -17.67 17.18
N ASN A 266 -26.32 -18.60 18.12
CA ASN A 266 -27.43 -19.53 18.35
C ASN A 266 -28.35 -19.06 19.50
N ARG A 267 -28.26 -17.79 19.92
CA ARG A 267 -29.11 -17.26 21.00
C ARG A 267 -30.52 -17.05 20.46
N SER A 268 -31.51 -17.65 21.12
CA SER A 268 -32.91 -17.28 20.90
C SER A 268 -33.14 -15.83 21.35
N SER A 269 -34.06 -15.15 20.67
CA SER A 269 -34.59 -13.82 21.03
C SER A 269 -34.98 -13.67 22.51
N ASP A 270 -35.23 -14.80 23.19
CA ASP A 270 -35.92 -14.85 24.46
C ASP A 270 -34.99 -15.08 25.67
N ASN A 271 -33.66 -15.03 25.50
CA ASN A 271 -32.71 -15.17 26.62
C ASN A 271 -32.53 -13.84 27.38
N PRO A 272 -33.04 -13.70 28.64
CA PRO A 272 -33.05 -12.43 29.37
C PRO A 272 -31.67 -11.98 29.88
N GLN A 273 -30.66 -12.85 29.87
CA GLN A 273 -29.36 -12.58 30.48
C GLN A 273 -28.45 -11.62 29.68
N PHE A 274 -28.79 -11.33 28.42
CA PHE A 274 -28.03 -10.42 27.55
C PHE A 274 -28.82 -9.20 27.05
N GLN A 275 -30.04 -8.97 27.56
CA GLN A 275 -30.82 -7.77 27.24
C GLN A 275 -30.22 -6.47 27.80
N ASN A 276 -29.16 -6.55 28.63
CA ASN A 276 -28.72 -5.40 29.41
C ASN A 276 -27.59 -4.57 28.81
N ASN A 277 -26.87 -5.00 27.76
CA ASN A 277 -25.68 -4.27 27.29
C ASN A 277 -25.53 -4.10 25.77
N SER A 278 -26.53 -4.44 24.97
CA SER A 278 -26.59 -3.97 23.58
C SER A 278 -27.53 -2.78 23.55
N GLN A 279 -26.98 -1.62 23.23
CA GLN A 279 -27.69 -0.42 22.80
C GLN A 279 -28.99 -0.82 22.11
N LYS A 280 -30.13 -0.44 22.71
CA LYS A 280 -31.48 -0.66 22.19
C LYS A 280 -31.62 0.09 20.87
N ASP A 281 -31.06 -0.46 19.81
CA ASP A 281 -31.43 -0.06 18.47
C ASP A 281 -32.87 -0.56 18.28
N HIS A 282 -33.76 0.39 17.98
CA HIS A 282 -35.22 0.28 17.93
C HIS A 282 -35.75 -0.63 16.80
N ILE A 283 -35.15 -1.80 16.58
CA ILE A 283 -35.65 -2.80 15.65
C ILE A 283 -36.20 -3.95 16.49
N ASN A 284 -37.51 -3.88 16.76
CA ASN A 284 -38.30 -5.01 17.23
C ASN A 284 -38.03 -6.23 16.34
N SER A 285 -37.16 -7.14 16.74
CA SER A 285 -37.01 -8.41 16.05
C SER A 285 -36.83 -9.54 17.04
N SER A 286 -37.93 -10.26 17.26
CA SER A 286 -37.95 -11.61 17.84
C SER A 286 -37.36 -12.64 16.84
N LYS A 287 -36.34 -12.25 16.07
CA LYS A 287 -35.77 -13.04 14.96
C LYS A 287 -34.39 -13.56 15.35
N SER A 288 -34.15 -14.83 15.04
CA SER A 288 -32.87 -15.49 15.25
C SER A 288 -31.73 -14.67 14.64
N SER A 289 -30.69 -14.40 15.43
CA SER A 289 -29.50 -13.67 15.00
C SER A 289 -28.43 -14.58 14.40
N SER A 290 -28.79 -15.80 13.94
CA SER A 290 -27.86 -16.82 13.41
C SER A 290 -27.02 -16.40 12.21
N TRP A 291 -27.36 -15.26 11.59
CA TRP A 291 -26.54 -14.62 10.56
C TRP A 291 -25.27 -13.95 11.12
N GLN A 292 -25.16 -13.76 12.43
CA GLN A 292 -24.01 -13.13 13.09
C GLN A 292 -22.91 -14.13 13.40
N ASN A 293 -21.68 -13.69 13.17
CA ASN A 293 -20.47 -14.28 13.71
C ASN A 293 -20.08 -13.57 15.00
N LEU A 294 -20.04 -14.28 16.13
CA LEU A 294 -19.72 -13.73 17.45
C LEU A 294 -18.20 -13.63 17.71
N THR A 295 -17.37 -14.19 16.84
CA THR A 295 -15.90 -14.04 16.85
C THR A 295 -15.45 -13.18 15.68
N SER A 296 -14.21 -12.69 15.70
CA SER A 296 -13.71 -11.92 14.57
C SER A 296 -13.46 -12.83 13.35
N SER A 297 -13.51 -12.26 12.15
CA SER A 297 -13.21 -12.95 10.89
C SER A 297 -11.71 -13.04 10.60
N TYR A 298 -10.88 -12.88 11.63
CA TYR A 298 -9.43 -12.80 11.51
C TYR A 298 -8.76 -13.96 12.25
N VAL A 299 -7.57 -14.33 11.79
CA VAL A 299 -6.71 -15.31 12.48
C VAL A 299 -5.99 -14.57 13.62
N SER A 300 -6.68 -14.39 14.74
CA SER A 300 -6.23 -13.56 15.87
C SER A 300 -6.21 -14.26 17.23
N LEU A 301 -6.39 -15.59 17.27
CA LEU A 301 -6.41 -16.37 18.51
C LEU A 301 -7.45 -15.83 19.51
N ASP A 302 -8.61 -15.41 19.03
CA ASP A 302 -9.76 -14.99 19.82
C ASP A 302 -10.24 -16.10 20.76
N THR A 303 -9.97 -17.37 20.43
CA THR A 303 -10.18 -18.50 21.35
C THR A 303 -9.35 -18.39 22.64
N LEU A 304 -8.14 -17.82 22.55
CA LEU A 304 -7.25 -17.57 23.68
C LEU A 304 -7.56 -16.23 24.35
N TYR A 305 -7.62 -15.15 23.55
CA TYR A 305 -7.67 -13.77 24.04
C TYR A 305 -9.08 -13.21 24.25
N GLY A 306 -10.12 -13.88 23.77
CA GLY A 306 -11.50 -13.40 23.80
C GLY A 306 -11.87 -12.50 22.61
N VAL A 307 -13.17 -12.28 22.45
CA VAL A 307 -13.77 -11.54 21.31
C VAL A 307 -14.14 -10.09 21.63
N ASN A 308 -13.86 -9.63 22.85
CA ASN A 308 -14.09 -8.25 23.27
C ASN A 308 -13.21 -7.93 24.49
N SER A 309 -13.14 -6.64 24.84
CA SER A 309 -12.30 -6.15 25.95
C SER A 309 -12.66 -6.78 27.30
N THR A 310 -13.94 -7.09 27.53
CA THR A 310 -14.39 -7.72 28.78
C THR A 310 -13.86 -9.14 28.91
N GLN A 311 -13.98 -9.97 27.87
CA GLN A 311 -13.42 -11.33 27.86
C GLN A 311 -11.89 -11.31 27.86
N GLN A 312 -11.28 -10.36 27.17
CA GLN A 312 -9.83 -10.22 27.20
C GLN A 312 -9.31 -9.89 28.61
N ALA A 313 -10.05 -9.08 29.36
CA ALA A 313 -9.70 -8.78 30.74
C ALA A 313 -9.80 -9.99 31.68
N THR A 314 -10.62 -11.01 31.38
CA THR A 314 -10.74 -12.21 32.25
C THR A 314 -9.55 -13.15 32.16
N VAL A 315 -8.81 -13.12 31.05
CA VAL A 315 -7.63 -13.97 30.84
C VAL A 315 -6.32 -13.27 31.20
N ARG A 316 -6.30 -11.93 31.24
CA ARG A 316 -5.12 -11.13 31.60
C ARG A 316 -4.84 -11.20 33.09
N ASP A 317 -3.56 -11.38 33.43
CA ASP A 317 -3.08 -11.40 34.80
C ASP A 317 -2.90 -9.96 35.31
N ASN A 318 -3.98 -9.41 35.86
CA ASN A 318 -4.03 -8.06 36.41
C ASN A 318 -3.70 -8.02 37.91
N LEU A 319 -3.06 -9.06 38.47
CA LEU A 319 -2.61 -9.05 39.86
C LEU A 319 -1.58 -7.93 40.07
N ALA A 320 -1.63 -7.25 41.22
CA ALA A 320 -0.78 -6.08 41.48
C ALA A 320 0.73 -6.35 41.35
N GLU A 321 1.15 -7.61 41.57
CA GLU A 321 2.54 -8.06 41.43
C GLU A 321 2.98 -8.26 39.97
N ASN A 322 2.03 -8.54 39.09
CA ASN A 322 2.26 -8.85 37.67
C ASN A 322 1.86 -7.72 36.73
N LEU A 323 1.08 -6.75 37.20
CA LEU A 323 0.66 -5.60 36.42
C LEU A 323 1.86 -4.79 35.91
N GLY A 324 1.95 -4.63 34.60
CA GLY A 324 3.07 -4.02 33.89
C GLY A 324 3.98 -5.03 33.19
N ARG A 325 3.57 -6.31 33.13
CA ARG A 325 4.30 -7.40 32.45
C ARG A 325 3.57 -7.96 31.23
N GLY A 326 2.31 -7.58 31.01
CA GLY A 326 1.49 -8.01 29.87
C GLY A 326 1.26 -9.52 29.84
N LEU A 327 0.98 -10.13 30.99
CA LEU A 327 0.83 -11.59 31.13
C LEU A 327 -0.64 -12.03 31.06
N LEU A 328 -0.83 -13.30 30.69
CA LEU A 328 -2.06 -14.05 30.92
C LEU A 328 -1.94 -14.86 32.21
N TYR A 329 -3.07 -15.18 32.85
CA TYR A 329 -3.07 -16.22 33.89
C TYR A 329 -2.54 -17.54 33.32
N ASN A 330 -1.82 -18.30 34.14
CA ASN A 330 -1.23 -19.55 33.68
C ASN A 330 -2.32 -20.54 33.26
N ASP A 331 -2.13 -21.17 32.10
CA ASP A 331 -2.98 -22.23 31.55
C ASP A 331 -4.47 -21.85 31.39
N THR A 332 -4.74 -20.57 31.11
CA THR A 332 -6.08 -20.05 30.84
C THR A 332 -6.33 -19.78 29.35
N PHE A 333 -7.60 -19.77 28.95
CA PHE A 333 -8.08 -19.28 27.66
C PHE A 333 -9.55 -18.79 27.78
N ALA A 334 -9.96 -17.89 26.89
CA ALA A 334 -11.25 -17.22 26.98
C ALA A 334 -12.45 -18.08 26.51
N SER A 335 -12.27 -18.87 25.45
CA SER A 335 -13.38 -19.57 24.79
C SER A 335 -13.70 -20.93 25.43
N ALA A 336 -14.79 -20.99 26.21
CA ALA A 336 -15.30 -22.25 26.76
C ALA A 336 -15.75 -23.28 25.70
N ARG A 337 -15.95 -22.86 24.43
CA ARG A 337 -16.40 -23.76 23.35
C ARG A 337 -15.41 -24.90 23.07
N LEU A 338 -14.13 -24.66 23.28
CA LEU A 338 -13.09 -25.68 23.07
C LEU A 338 -13.17 -26.81 24.09
N LEU A 339 -13.87 -26.63 25.22
CA LEU A 339 -14.10 -27.70 26.20
C LEU A 339 -15.06 -28.79 25.69
N LEU A 340 -15.85 -28.49 24.65
CA LEU A 340 -16.72 -29.45 23.97
C LEU A 340 -16.01 -30.21 22.85
N MET A 341 -14.75 -29.85 22.56
CA MET A 341 -13.91 -30.48 21.54
C MET A 341 -13.00 -31.55 22.18
N PRO A 342 -12.34 -32.40 21.38
CA PRO A 342 -11.37 -33.35 21.91
C PRO A 342 -10.32 -32.66 22.80
N PRO A 343 -9.88 -33.28 23.92
CA PRO A 343 -8.97 -32.65 24.88
C PRO A 343 -7.65 -32.14 24.29
N ALA A 344 -7.21 -32.73 23.18
CA ALA A 344 -6.03 -32.28 22.43
C ALA A 344 -6.15 -30.81 21.97
N SER A 345 -7.35 -30.35 21.62
CA SER A 345 -7.60 -28.96 21.22
C SER A 345 -7.32 -28.00 22.38
N SER A 346 -7.87 -28.27 23.58
CA SER A 346 -7.60 -27.44 24.77
C SER A 346 -6.12 -27.47 25.16
N ALA A 347 -5.47 -28.63 25.07
CA ALA A 347 -4.05 -28.76 25.36
C ALA A 347 -3.18 -27.92 24.42
N LEU A 348 -3.47 -27.92 23.12
CA LEU A 348 -2.80 -27.06 22.14
C LEU A 348 -3.00 -25.57 22.45
N LEU A 349 -4.22 -25.17 22.83
CA LEU A 349 -4.51 -23.77 23.16
C LEU A 349 -3.74 -23.31 24.42
N ILE A 350 -3.57 -24.18 25.42
CA ILE A 350 -2.73 -23.92 26.60
C ILE A 350 -1.26 -23.69 26.19
N LEU A 351 -0.74 -24.39 25.18
CA LEU A 351 0.62 -24.13 24.69
C LEU A 351 0.75 -22.70 24.13
N PHE A 352 -0.25 -22.20 23.41
CA PHE A 352 -0.28 -20.81 22.95
C PHE A 352 -0.39 -19.81 24.11
N SER A 353 -1.15 -20.15 25.17
CA SER A 353 -1.22 -19.37 26.41
C SER A 353 0.16 -19.24 27.09
N ARG A 354 0.85 -20.38 27.27
CA ARG A 354 2.22 -20.41 27.79
C ARG A 354 3.21 -19.67 26.89
N ASN A 355 3.06 -19.77 25.58
CA ASN A 355 3.90 -19.08 24.61
C ASN A 355 3.73 -17.56 24.70
N HIS A 356 2.50 -17.05 24.88
CA HIS A 356 2.26 -15.62 25.14
C HIS A 356 3.08 -15.13 26.34
N ASN A 357 2.98 -15.81 27.48
CA ASN A 357 3.72 -15.45 28.69
C ASN A 357 5.24 -15.55 28.50
N ARG A 358 5.72 -16.49 27.68
CA ARG A 358 7.13 -16.56 27.30
C ARG A 358 7.56 -15.35 26.46
N ILE A 359 6.75 -14.96 25.48
CA ILE A 359 7.00 -13.81 24.61
C ILE A 359 7.00 -12.51 25.42
N ALA A 360 5.97 -12.26 26.23
CA ALA A 360 5.85 -11.05 27.04
C ALA A 360 7.08 -10.84 27.95
N ARG A 361 7.52 -11.90 28.64
CA ARG A 361 8.76 -11.87 29.44
C ARG A 361 10.00 -11.56 28.61
N LYS A 362 10.11 -12.11 27.39
CA LYS A 362 11.25 -11.90 26.50
C LYS A 362 11.29 -10.49 25.93
N VAL A 363 10.13 -9.94 25.55
CA VAL A 363 10.00 -8.57 25.06
C VAL A 363 10.45 -7.57 26.14
N LEU A 364 9.99 -7.75 27.38
CA LEU A 364 10.43 -6.94 28.53
C LEU A 364 11.92 -7.14 28.88
N GLN A 365 12.43 -8.36 28.75
CA GLN A 365 13.84 -8.67 29.03
C GLN A 365 14.79 -8.04 28.01
N LEU A 366 14.45 -8.11 26.71
CA LEU A 366 15.30 -7.60 25.63
C LEU A 366 15.25 -6.08 25.56
N ASN A 367 14.04 -5.50 25.56
CA ASN A 367 13.77 -4.07 25.64
C ASN A 367 14.80 -3.18 24.92
N GLU A 368 15.10 -3.48 23.65
CA GLU A 368 16.24 -2.91 22.91
C GLU A 368 16.22 -1.38 22.83
N ARG A 369 15.01 -0.79 22.88
CA ARG A 369 14.78 0.65 22.82
C ARG A 369 14.68 1.33 24.18
N ASN A 370 14.86 0.58 25.27
CA ASN A 370 14.63 1.03 26.64
C ASN A 370 13.27 1.71 26.83
N GLN A 371 12.23 1.19 26.17
CA GLN A 371 10.87 1.75 26.21
C GLN A 371 10.13 1.38 27.48
N TRP A 372 10.39 0.19 28.02
CA TRP A 372 9.72 -0.32 29.22
C TRP A 372 10.63 -0.29 30.45
N GLN A 373 10.04 -0.19 31.64
CA GLN A 373 10.75 -0.31 32.91
C GLN A 373 10.55 -1.72 33.50
N PRO A 374 11.63 -2.53 33.60
CA PRO A 374 11.55 -3.87 34.18
C PRO A 374 11.25 -3.86 35.68
N ASP A 375 11.67 -2.79 36.38
CA ASP A 375 11.42 -2.60 37.80
C ASP A 375 10.10 -1.86 38.02
N LEU A 376 9.05 -2.64 38.26
CA LEU A 376 7.68 -2.14 38.45
C LEU A 376 7.57 -1.18 39.66
N SER A 377 8.48 -1.27 40.64
CA SER A 377 8.44 -0.40 41.83
C SER A 377 8.65 1.08 41.50
N LYS A 378 9.27 1.36 40.35
CA LYS A 378 9.54 2.72 39.86
C LYS A 378 8.38 3.34 39.08
N LEU A 379 7.36 2.55 38.78
CA LEU A 379 6.19 2.99 38.01
C LEU A 379 5.00 3.23 38.93
N THR A 380 4.25 4.29 38.63
CA THR A 380 2.91 4.51 39.15
C THR A 380 1.94 3.45 38.63
N GLN A 381 0.76 3.34 39.24
CA GLN A 381 -0.26 2.38 38.80
C GLN A 381 -0.69 2.60 37.34
N ASP A 382 -0.85 3.85 36.92
CA ASP A 382 -1.28 4.20 35.56
C ASP A 382 -0.18 3.87 34.53
N GLU A 383 1.08 4.14 34.86
CA GLU A 383 2.22 3.77 34.00
C GLU A 383 2.38 2.25 33.91
N ARG A 384 2.14 1.51 34.99
CA ARG A 384 2.09 0.04 34.95
C ARG A 384 1.00 -0.45 34.01
N GLN A 385 -0.19 0.14 34.06
CA GLN A 385 -1.29 -0.23 33.17
C GLN A 385 -0.94 0.02 31.70
N GLN A 386 -0.40 1.20 31.38
CA GLN A 386 0.01 1.52 30.02
C GLN A 386 1.11 0.56 29.51
N GLN A 387 2.12 0.30 30.34
CA GLN A 387 3.17 -0.66 29.99
C GLN A 387 2.61 -2.07 29.81
N ASP A 388 1.68 -2.49 30.66
CA ASP A 388 1.01 -3.78 30.56
C ASP A 388 0.30 -3.94 29.22
N ASP A 389 -0.48 -2.92 28.81
CA ASP A 389 -1.22 -2.89 27.55
C ASP A 389 -0.28 -2.94 26.34
N GLU A 390 0.85 -2.23 26.38
CA GLU A 390 1.84 -2.25 25.30
C GLU A 390 2.55 -3.59 25.16
N ILE A 391 3.01 -4.18 26.27
CA ILE A 391 3.68 -5.48 26.26
C ILE A 391 2.69 -6.58 25.87
N PHE A 392 1.47 -6.55 26.41
CA PHE A 392 0.40 -7.47 26.06
C PHE A 392 0.06 -7.38 24.57
N GLY A 393 -0.14 -6.18 24.04
CA GLY A 393 -0.44 -5.94 22.62
C GLY A 393 0.68 -6.49 21.72
N THR A 394 1.94 -6.23 22.08
CA THR A 394 3.11 -6.74 21.36
C THR A 394 3.19 -8.27 21.41
N ALA A 395 3.04 -8.86 22.59
CA ALA A 395 3.09 -10.31 22.77
C ALA A 395 1.93 -11.01 22.05
N ARG A 396 0.73 -10.42 22.07
CA ARG A 396 -0.44 -10.89 21.31
C ARG A 396 -0.14 -10.91 19.81
N LEU A 397 0.36 -9.82 19.24
CA LEU A 397 0.70 -9.75 17.82
C LEU A 397 1.71 -10.83 17.39
N VAL A 398 2.79 -11.01 18.17
CA VAL A 398 3.82 -12.03 17.89
C VAL A 398 3.23 -13.44 17.98
N ASN A 399 2.40 -13.72 18.99
CA ASN A 399 1.80 -15.04 19.16
C ASN A 399 0.76 -15.35 18.07
N CYS A 400 -0.06 -14.36 17.67
CA CYS A 400 -0.98 -14.50 16.54
C CYS A 400 -0.22 -14.71 15.22
N ALA A 401 0.90 -14.01 15.01
CA ALA A 401 1.74 -14.21 13.83
C ALA A 401 2.38 -15.61 13.82
N HIS A 402 2.77 -16.13 14.99
CA HIS A 402 3.26 -17.51 15.11
C HIS A 402 2.17 -18.53 14.79
N PHE A 403 0.96 -18.35 15.31
CA PHE A 403 -0.20 -19.19 14.99
C PHE A 403 -0.53 -19.17 13.49
N ALA A 404 -0.64 -17.98 12.89
CA ALA A 404 -0.85 -17.83 11.45
C ALA A 404 0.28 -18.45 10.62
N GLY A 405 1.52 -18.38 11.11
CA GLY A 405 2.67 -19.07 10.51
C GLY A 405 2.46 -20.57 10.44
N ILE A 406 2.08 -21.22 11.55
CA ILE A 406 1.78 -22.67 11.60
C ILE A 406 0.62 -23.01 10.65
N VAL A 407 -0.41 -22.17 10.58
CA VAL A 407 -1.53 -22.38 9.64
C VAL A 407 -1.03 -22.41 8.19
N LEU A 408 -0.21 -21.43 7.81
CA LEU A 408 0.26 -21.27 6.43
C LEU A 408 1.32 -22.30 6.04
N SER A 409 2.23 -22.65 6.95
CA SER A 409 3.34 -23.56 6.66
C SER A 409 2.99 -25.02 6.85
N ASP A 410 2.23 -25.38 7.89
CA ASP A 410 2.11 -26.79 8.28
C ASP A 410 0.69 -27.31 8.00
N TYR A 411 -0.32 -26.55 8.44
CA TYR A 411 -1.72 -26.97 8.31
C TYR A 411 -2.20 -27.00 6.85
N ILE A 412 -1.91 -25.94 6.07
CA ILE A 412 -2.30 -25.89 4.66
C ILE A 412 -1.60 -26.98 3.85
N LEU A 413 -0.31 -27.25 4.10
CA LEU A 413 0.40 -28.33 3.39
C LEU A 413 -0.19 -29.71 3.71
N ALA A 414 -0.63 -29.92 4.97
CA ALA A 414 -1.30 -31.15 5.37
C ALA A 414 -2.61 -31.36 4.61
N ILE A 415 -3.44 -30.32 4.46
CA ILE A 415 -4.73 -30.41 3.76
C ILE A 415 -4.54 -30.54 2.26
N LEU A 416 -3.57 -29.83 1.67
CA LEU A 416 -3.26 -29.93 0.24
C LEU A 416 -2.51 -31.22 -0.13
N ASN A 417 -2.17 -32.04 0.87
CA ASN A 417 -1.35 -33.25 0.73
C ASN A 417 -0.02 -33.01 -0.02
N THR A 418 0.54 -31.80 0.09
CA THR A 418 1.83 -31.48 -0.53
C THR A 418 3.00 -32.01 0.28
N ILE A 419 2.79 -32.45 1.52
CA ILE A 419 3.81 -33.10 2.37
C ILE A 419 4.32 -34.40 1.71
N GLN A 420 3.49 -35.08 0.93
CA GLN A 420 3.88 -36.27 0.17
C GLN A 420 4.49 -35.93 -1.20
N ALA A 421 4.35 -34.69 -1.66
CA ALA A 421 5.01 -34.23 -2.86
C ALA A 421 6.45 -33.83 -2.52
N ASP A 422 7.39 -34.16 -3.39
CA ASP A 422 8.78 -33.68 -3.32
C ASP A 422 8.83 -32.19 -3.71
N SER A 423 8.28 -31.34 -2.84
CA SER A 423 8.06 -29.92 -3.10
C SER A 423 8.28 -29.09 -1.83
N ASP A 424 9.24 -28.18 -1.89
CA ASP A 424 9.50 -27.18 -0.85
C ASP A 424 8.55 -25.97 -0.94
N TRP A 425 7.49 -26.07 -1.75
CA TRP A 425 6.56 -24.96 -1.95
C TRP A 425 5.72 -24.71 -0.70
N ILE A 426 5.69 -23.45 -0.25
CA ILE A 426 4.89 -22.97 0.88
C ILE A 426 4.04 -21.79 0.40
N LEU A 427 2.76 -21.77 0.81
CA LEU A 427 1.90 -20.62 0.58
C LEU A 427 2.28 -19.48 1.54
N ASP A 428 2.96 -18.46 1.03
CA ASP A 428 3.27 -17.25 1.82
C ASP A 428 2.50 -16.01 1.28
N PRO A 429 1.37 -15.63 1.88
CA PRO A 429 0.62 -14.43 1.50
C PRO A 429 1.25 -13.14 2.02
N ARG A 430 2.35 -13.20 2.79
CA ARG A 430 3.00 -12.01 3.40
C ARG A 430 3.95 -11.31 2.43
N MET A 431 4.39 -12.01 1.39
CA MET A 431 5.25 -11.42 0.35
C MET A 431 4.46 -10.46 -0.55
N THR A 432 5.15 -9.45 -1.08
CA THR A 432 4.54 -8.52 -2.04
C THR A 432 4.27 -9.26 -3.35
N ILE A 433 3.00 -9.59 -3.58
CA ILE A 433 2.57 -10.29 -4.80
C ILE A 433 2.44 -9.26 -5.93
N LYS A 434 3.34 -9.34 -6.89
CA LYS A 434 3.30 -8.56 -8.13
C LYS A 434 2.71 -9.43 -9.25
N ASN A 435 1.60 -8.98 -9.82
CA ASN A 435 0.94 -9.61 -10.95
C ASN A 435 1.18 -8.81 -12.23
N LEU A 436 0.97 -9.45 -13.38
CA LEU A 436 1.03 -8.80 -14.70
C LEU A 436 0.04 -7.62 -14.83
N LEU A 437 -0.99 -7.58 -13.97
CA LEU A 437 -2.08 -6.60 -13.94
C LEU A 437 -1.99 -5.62 -12.76
N GLY A 438 -0.93 -5.65 -11.93
CA GLY A 438 -0.78 -4.79 -10.74
C GLY A 438 -0.32 -5.53 -9.49
N SER A 439 -0.40 -4.91 -8.32
CA SER A 439 -0.12 -5.56 -7.03
C SER A 439 -1.40 -6.09 -6.38
N THR A 440 -1.31 -7.23 -5.69
CA THR A 440 -2.42 -7.69 -4.84
C THR A 440 -2.56 -6.72 -3.65
N PRO A 441 -3.75 -6.16 -3.40
CA PRO A 441 -3.94 -5.22 -2.30
C PRO A 441 -3.76 -5.93 -0.95
N GLN A 442 -3.07 -5.27 -0.03
CA GLN A 442 -2.85 -5.72 1.34
C GLN A 442 -3.65 -4.83 2.31
N ALA A 443 -3.93 -5.34 3.51
CA ALA A 443 -4.62 -4.61 4.58
C ALA A 443 -6.04 -4.09 4.23
N VAL A 444 -6.77 -4.79 3.35
CA VAL A 444 -8.15 -4.42 2.96
C VAL A 444 -9.23 -4.97 3.91
N GLY A 445 -8.84 -5.72 4.93
CA GLY A 445 -9.76 -6.43 5.84
C GLY A 445 -10.31 -7.74 5.27
N ASN A 446 -11.08 -8.47 6.08
CA ASN A 446 -11.68 -9.75 5.74
C ASN A 446 -13.05 -9.93 6.40
N SER A 447 -13.95 -10.70 5.78
CA SER A 447 -15.19 -11.17 6.40
C SER A 447 -15.45 -12.60 5.94
N VAL A 448 -15.45 -13.55 6.87
CA VAL A 448 -15.68 -14.96 6.53
C VAL A 448 -17.11 -15.18 6.06
N SER A 449 -17.28 -16.04 5.06
CA SER A 449 -18.58 -16.30 4.48
C SER A 449 -19.32 -17.43 5.18
N VAL A 450 -20.64 -17.43 5.06
CA VAL A 450 -21.48 -18.54 5.54
C VAL A 450 -21.17 -19.84 4.79
N GLU A 451 -20.80 -19.75 3.51
CA GLU A 451 -20.39 -20.92 2.75
C GLU A 451 -19.07 -21.51 3.27
N PHE A 452 -18.12 -20.67 3.65
CA PHE A 452 -16.86 -21.14 4.22
C PHE A 452 -17.07 -21.79 5.59
N ASN A 453 -18.02 -21.29 6.38
CA ASN A 453 -18.43 -21.90 7.64
C ASN A 453 -18.93 -23.34 7.44
N ILE A 454 -19.74 -23.61 6.42
CA ILE A 454 -20.29 -24.97 6.17
C ILE A 454 -19.20 -26.00 5.80
N LEU A 455 -18.09 -25.54 5.20
CA LEU A 455 -16.97 -26.42 4.82
C LEU A 455 -16.06 -26.77 6.00
N CYS A 456 -16.20 -26.06 7.12
CA CYS A 456 -15.36 -26.14 8.29
C CYS A 456 -16.10 -26.87 9.42
#